data_AF-A0A8C6MZW0-F1
#
_entry.id   AF-A0A8C6MZW0-F1
#
_cell.length_a   1.000
_cell.length_b   1.000
_cell.length_c   1.000
_cell.angle_alpha   90.00
_cell.angle_beta   90.00
_cell.angle_gamma   90.00
#
_symmetry.space_group_name_H-M   'P 1'
#
loop_
_entity.id
_entity.type
_entity.pdbx_description
1 polymer ?
#
loop_
_entity_poly.entity_id
_entity_poly.type
_entity_poly.pdbx_seq_one_letter_code
_entity_poly.pdbx_strand_id
1 'polypeptide(L)'
;MGKVRALRARVHRAAVRPDGESAPGPVPRAMEPALPQAPAGGAGAKDWTFVHNDIFARTQIDPSALVQRLELDQRSVVSLKRGAEPKAILPKKEKLKLRRERWLQKIEAIKLAEQKLREERKRKAMVVVGDLHPLRDALPELQELEAGRQRQQARRRVTSKPRPVELSRMTTAQRQQLLEEERTRFQKLLASPTYRASPLLAIGQQLAHQMQLEGGEQL
;
A
#
# COMPACT_ATOMS: atom_id res chain seq x y z
N MET A 1 -1.20 54.53 40.74
CA MET A 1 -0.92 53.08 40.76
C MET A 1 -1.10 52.50 39.36
N GLY A 2 -0.06 52.53 38.53
CA GLY A 2 -0.15 52.15 37.11
C GLY A 2 -0.07 50.63 36.89
N LYS A 3 -0.93 50.10 36.01
CA LYS A 3 -0.92 48.68 35.63
C LYS A 3 0.30 48.41 34.73
N VAL A 4 1.25 47.62 35.23
CA VAL A 4 2.42 47.17 34.47
C VAL A 4 1.95 46.24 33.35
N ARG A 5 2.09 46.66 32.09
CA ARG A 5 1.83 45.80 30.93
C ARG A 5 3.02 44.85 30.77
N ALA A 6 2.79 43.56 31.00
CA ALA A 6 3.79 42.54 30.71
C ALA A 6 4.06 42.49 29.19
N LEU A 7 5.33 42.65 28.81
CA LEU A 7 5.79 42.51 27.43
C LEU A 7 5.62 41.05 27.01
N ARG A 8 4.68 40.77 26.10
CA ARG A 8 4.56 39.45 25.47
C ARG A 8 5.75 39.24 24.52
N ALA A 9 6.53 38.19 24.79
CA ALA A 9 7.55 37.72 23.86
C ALA A 9 6.88 37.19 22.57
N ARG A 10 7.37 37.63 21.41
CA ARG A 10 6.93 37.10 20.10
C ARG A 10 7.63 35.75 19.89
N VAL A 11 6.85 34.68 19.66
CA VAL A 11 7.35 33.30 19.57
C VAL A 11 7.58 32.86 18.11
N HIS A 12 7.70 33.79 17.17
CA HIS A 12 8.02 33.41 15.79
C HIS A 12 9.52 33.18 15.67
N ARG A 13 9.91 31.92 15.48
CA ARG A 13 11.26 31.53 15.11
C ARG A 13 11.43 31.78 13.62
N ALA A 14 12.41 32.61 13.24
CA ALA A 14 12.75 32.85 11.84
C ALA A 14 13.23 31.54 11.18
N ALA A 15 12.89 31.35 9.91
CA ALA A 15 13.34 30.20 9.13
C ALA A 15 14.87 30.22 8.97
N VAL A 16 15.50 29.08 9.22
CA VAL A 16 16.93 28.86 9.00
C VAL A 16 17.19 28.89 7.49
N ARG A 17 18.01 29.84 7.01
CA ARG A 17 18.56 29.78 5.66
C ARG A 17 19.81 28.90 5.69
N PRO A 18 19.96 27.94 4.77
CA PRO A 18 21.19 27.18 4.66
C PRO A 18 22.31 28.08 4.14
N ASP A 19 23.48 27.99 4.77
CA ASP A 19 24.67 28.73 4.42
C ASP A 19 25.12 28.40 2.99
N GLY A 20 25.17 29.44 2.16
CA GLY A 20 25.97 29.51 0.95
C GLY A 20 26.75 30.80 1.03
N GLU A 21 28.04 30.69 1.32
CA GLU A 21 28.99 31.80 1.37
C GLU A 21 29.04 32.55 0.04
N SER A 22 28.99 33.88 0.10
CA SER A 22 29.96 34.80 -0.51
C SER A 22 29.36 36.21 -0.62
N ALA A 23 29.95 37.16 0.10
CA ALA A 23 29.95 38.56 -0.31
C ALA A 23 31.06 38.75 -1.36
N PRO A 24 30.87 39.60 -2.38
CA PRO A 24 31.33 41.00 -2.26
C PRO A 24 30.47 42.03 -3.04
N GLY A 25 30.59 43.33 -2.72
CA GLY A 25 30.20 44.44 -3.63
C GLY A 25 31.38 44.88 -4.52
N PRO A 26 31.38 46.08 -5.14
CA PRO A 26 30.37 46.74 -5.99
C PRO A 26 30.83 46.86 -7.48
N VAL A 27 29.86 46.89 -8.43
CA VAL A 27 29.83 47.34 -9.87
C VAL A 27 31.10 47.31 -10.75
N PRO A 28 31.02 46.86 -12.03
CA PRO A 28 30.60 47.77 -13.11
C PRO A 28 29.69 47.17 -14.20
N ARG A 29 29.10 48.10 -14.96
CA ARG A 29 28.16 47.95 -16.08
C ARG A 29 28.88 47.60 -17.38
N ALA A 30 28.39 46.62 -18.15
CA ALA A 30 28.26 46.66 -19.63
C ALA A 30 27.78 45.32 -20.21
N MET A 31 27.05 45.43 -21.33
CA MET A 31 26.83 44.43 -22.38
C MET A 31 25.64 43.45 -22.25
N GLU A 32 24.47 43.94 -22.66
CA GLU A 32 23.53 43.18 -23.50
C GLU A 32 24.25 42.85 -24.83
N PRO A 33 24.03 41.67 -25.45
CA PRO A 33 22.77 41.46 -26.16
C PRO A 33 22.20 40.02 -26.19
N ALA A 34 20.91 39.99 -26.51
CA ALA A 34 20.23 39.00 -27.36
C ALA A 34 19.52 37.81 -26.67
N LEU A 35 18.25 38.05 -26.36
CA LEU A 35 17.18 37.06 -26.29
C LEU A 35 16.94 36.41 -27.67
N PRO A 36 16.67 35.09 -27.74
CA PRO A 36 16.14 34.48 -28.94
C PRO A 36 14.65 34.81 -29.11
N GLN A 37 14.33 35.31 -30.29
CA GLN A 37 12.99 35.61 -30.79
C GLN A 37 12.17 34.32 -31.00
N ALA A 38 10.90 34.36 -30.62
CA ALA A 38 9.83 33.57 -31.24
C ALA A 38 9.01 34.51 -32.16
N PRO A 39 8.44 34.01 -33.27
CA PRO A 39 8.15 34.83 -34.43
C PRO A 39 6.92 35.71 -34.28
N ALA A 40 7.00 36.81 -35.04
CA ALA A 40 6.04 37.88 -35.18
C ALA A 40 4.65 37.44 -35.67
N GLY A 41 3.64 38.19 -35.24
CA GLY A 41 2.30 38.09 -35.79
C GLY A 41 1.36 39.17 -35.25
N GLY A 42 1.44 40.37 -35.83
CA GLY A 42 0.26 41.22 -36.04
C GLY A 42 -0.28 42.01 -34.85
N ALA A 43 -0.12 43.34 -34.94
CA ALA A 43 -0.91 44.31 -34.20
C ALA A 43 -2.42 44.03 -34.34
N GLY A 44 -3.15 44.10 -33.23
CA GLY A 44 -4.59 43.90 -33.23
C GLY A 44 -5.19 44.01 -31.83
N ALA A 45 -5.13 45.21 -31.24
CA ALA A 45 -6.03 45.57 -30.15
C ALA A 45 -7.46 45.66 -30.73
N LYS A 46 -8.21 44.54 -30.64
CA LYS A 46 -9.61 44.25 -31.00
C LYS A 46 -9.61 42.77 -31.43
N ASP A 47 -10.27 41.78 -30.83
CA ASP A 47 -11.58 41.71 -30.19
C ASP A 47 -11.63 40.45 -29.28
N TRP A 48 -11.48 40.59 -27.97
CA TRP A 48 -11.84 39.51 -27.02
C TRP A 48 -13.37 39.38 -26.84
N THR A 49 -14.13 40.17 -27.57
CA THR A 49 -15.59 40.12 -27.68
C THR A 49 -16.08 39.12 -28.74
N PHE A 50 -15.19 38.42 -29.45
CA PHE A 50 -15.55 37.42 -30.46
C PHE A 50 -15.36 35.95 -30.00
N VAL A 51 -15.29 35.69 -28.70
CA VAL A 51 -15.64 34.34 -28.21
C VAL A 51 -17.15 34.33 -28.09
N HIS A 52 -17.84 34.01 -29.19
CA HIS A 52 -19.30 33.93 -29.27
C HIS A 52 -19.87 33.28 -27.99
N ASN A 53 -20.84 33.93 -27.34
CA ASN A 53 -21.58 33.37 -26.20
C ASN A 53 -22.34 32.07 -26.53
N ASP A 54 -22.24 31.59 -27.78
CA ASP A 54 -22.96 30.45 -28.34
C ASP A 54 -22.10 29.19 -28.54
N ILE A 55 -20.89 29.12 -27.98
CA ILE A 55 -20.05 27.91 -28.07
C ILE A 55 -20.77 26.67 -27.51
N PHE A 56 -21.61 26.86 -26.50
CA PHE A 56 -22.42 25.80 -25.86
C PHE A 56 -23.91 25.87 -26.22
N ALA A 57 -24.34 26.76 -27.12
CA ALA A 57 -25.76 26.91 -27.46
C ALA A 57 -26.34 25.66 -28.17
N ARG A 58 -25.48 24.84 -28.77
CA ARG A 58 -25.88 23.57 -29.43
C ARG A 58 -25.74 22.34 -28.53
N THR A 59 -25.17 22.46 -27.34
CA THR A 59 -25.06 21.34 -26.40
C THR A 59 -26.36 21.17 -25.63
N GLN A 60 -27.19 20.22 -26.06
CA GLN A 60 -28.32 19.75 -25.28
C GLN A 60 -27.83 18.68 -24.30
N ILE A 61 -27.73 19.04 -23.03
CA ILE A 61 -27.39 18.10 -21.96
C ILE A 61 -28.69 17.71 -21.29
N ASP A 62 -29.06 16.44 -21.40
CA ASP A 62 -30.23 15.92 -20.71
C ASP A 62 -30.00 15.94 -19.18
N PRO A 63 -30.92 16.52 -18.39
CA PRO A 63 -30.75 16.64 -16.94
C PRO A 63 -30.69 15.26 -16.26
N SER A 64 -31.29 14.24 -16.87
CA SER A 64 -31.24 12.86 -16.40
C SER A 64 -29.84 12.24 -16.52
N ALA A 65 -29.03 12.67 -17.50
CA ALA A 65 -27.66 12.19 -17.68
C ALA A 65 -26.68 12.79 -16.64
N LEU A 66 -27.05 13.94 -16.05
CA LEU A 66 -26.29 14.57 -14.96
C LEU A 66 -26.53 13.87 -13.60
N VAL A 67 -27.58 13.06 -13.48
CA VAL A 67 -27.84 12.27 -12.28
C VAL A 67 -26.98 11.01 -12.34
N GLN A 68 -25.71 11.16 -12.00
CA GLN A 68 -24.81 10.03 -11.78
C GLN A 68 -25.28 9.26 -10.54
N ARG A 69 -26.14 8.25 -10.74
CA ARG A 69 -26.49 7.28 -9.70
C ARG A 69 -25.28 6.38 -9.49
N LEU A 70 -24.43 6.76 -8.54
CA LEU A 70 -23.40 5.88 -8.00
C LEU A 70 -24.10 4.71 -7.31
N GLU A 71 -24.20 3.58 -8.01
CA GLU A 71 -24.52 2.31 -7.38
C GLU A 71 -23.41 2.01 -6.39
N LEU A 72 -23.74 2.13 -5.11
CA LEU A 72 -22.81 1.85 -4.02
C LEU A 72 -22.50 0.35 -4.05
N ASP A 73 -21.38 0.00 -4.69
CA ASP A 73 -20.84 -1.36 -4.64
C ASP A 73 -20.70 -1.78 -3.17
N GLN A 74 -21.08 -3.00 -2.81
CA GLN A 74 -21.15 -3.46 -1.41
C GLN A 74 -19.80 -3.32 -0.70
N ARG A 75 -18.70 -3.35 -1.46
CA ARG A 75 -17.34 -3.08 -0.98
C ARG A 75 -17.15 -1.64 -0.44
N SER A 76 -17.83 -0.65 -1.02
CA SER A 76 -17.75 0.76 -0.60
C SER A 76 -18.42 1.01 0.76
N VAL A 77 -19.51 0.30 1.07
CA VAL A 77 -20.26 0.43 2.33
C VAL A 77 -19.42 -0.02 3.53
N VAL A 78 -18.56 -1.03 3.36
CA VAL A 78 -17.67 -1.52 4.42
C VAL A 78 -16.59 -0.49 4.76
N SER A 79 -16.09 0.25 3.76
CA SER A 79 -15.10 1.30 3.98
C SER A 79 -15.69 2.54 4.68
N LEU A 80 -16.97 2.86 4.43
CA LEU A 80 -17.68 3.95 5.10
C LEU A 80 -17.96 3.65 6.58
N LYS A 81 -18.30 2.41 6.93
CA LYS A 81 -18.63 2.04 8.32
C LYS A 81 -17.43 2.05 9.28
N ARG A 82 -16.20 1.87 8.80
CA ARG A 82 -15.00 1.87 9.67
C ARG A 82 -14.69 3.24 10.29
N GLY A 83 -15.24 4.32 9.75
CA GLY A 83 -15.12 5.68 10.30
C GLY A 83 -16.46 6.31 10.72
N ALA A 84 -17.56 5.57 10.61
CA ALA A 84 -18.92 6.05 10.86
C ALA A 84 -19.49 5.39 12.12
N GLU A 85 -18.91 5.71 13.28
CA GLU A 85 -19.80 5.94 14.42
C GLU A 85 -20.82 6.97 13.92
N PRO A 86 -22.13 6.67 13.89
CA PRO A 86 -23.12 7.67 13.52
C PRO A 86 -22.82 8.86 14.41
N LYS A 87 -22.58 10.04 13.82
CA LYS A 87 -22.40 11.28 14.59
C LYS A 87 -23.74 11.56 15.27
N ALA A 88 -24.06 10.81 16.32
CA ALA A 88 -25.13 11.10 17.24
C ALA A 88 -24.92 12.55 17.60
N ILE A 89 -25.92 13.38 17.36
CA ILE A 89 -25.84 14.79 17.64
C ILE A 89 -25.91 14.92 19.16
N LEU A 90 -24.77 14.66 19.80
CA LEU A 90 -24.67 14.70 21.25
C LEU A 90 -24.91 16.15 21.69
N PRO A 91 -25.62 16.37 22.81
CA PRO A 91 -25.79 17.69 23.38
C PRO A 91 -24.42 18.34 23.66
N LYS A 92 -24.36 19.68 23.54
CA LYS A 92 -23.13 20.47 23.70
C LYS A 92 -22.39 20.16 25.01
N LYS A 93 -23.12 19.85 26.08
CA LYS A 93 -22.56 19.46 27.40
C LYS A 93 -21.76 18.15 27.32
N GLU A 94 -22.28 17.14 26.65
CA GLU A 94 -21.59 15.84 26.48
C GLU A 94 -20.37 15.98 25.58
N LYS A 95 -20.46 16.74 24.49
CA LYS A 95 -19.31 17.02 23.62
C LYS A 95 -18.16 17.70 24.38
N LEU A 96 -18.49 18.63 25.29
CA LEU A 96 -17.47 19.30 26.12
C LEU A 96 -16.82 18.34 27.13
N LYS A 97 -17.61 17.46 27.76
CA LYS A 97 -17.10 16.42 28.67
C LYS A 97 -16.16 15.47 27.93
N LEU A 98 -16.59 14.93 26.79
CA LEU A 98 -15.78 14.06 25.94
C LEU A 98 -14.49 14.74 25.50
N ARG A 99 -14.53 16.03 25.16
CA ARG A 99 -13.30 16.79 24.83
C ARG A 99 -12.35 16.88 26.02
N ARG A 100 -12.87 17.13 27.24
CA ARG A 100 -12.07 17.17 28.46
C ARG A 100 -11.48 15.80 28.79
N GLU A 101 -12.27 14.74 28.70
CA GLU A 101 -11.83 13.37 28.96
C GLU A 101 -10.75 12.93 27.98
N ARG A 102 -10.96 13.15 26.68
CA ARG A 102 -9.93 12.87 25.66
C ARG A 102 -8.65 13.67 25.91
N TRP A 103 -8.77 14.91 26.39
CA TRP A 103 -7.62 15.73 26.74
C TRP A 103 -6.87 15.19 27.97
N LEU A 104 -7.59 14.77 29.02
CA LEU A 104 -6.99 14.15 30.20
C LEU A 104 -6.32 12.82 29.85
N GLN A 105 -7.00 11.96 29.09
CA GLN A 105 -6.44 10.70 28.57
C GLN A 105 -5.15 10.95 27.78
N LYS A 106 -5.12 11.99 26.95
CA LYS A 106 -3.90 12.37 26.21
C LYS A 106 -2.77 12.78 27.16
N ILE A 107 -3.07 13.59 28.18
CA ILE A 107 -2.08 13.99 29.19
C ILE A 107 -1.55 12.77 29.95
N GLU A 108 -2.43 11.87 30.38
CA GLU A 108 -2.06 10.65 31.10
C GLU A 108 -1.19 9.73 30.22
N ALA A 109 -1.57 9.53 28.95
CA ALA A 109 -0.79 8.75 28.00
C ALA A 109 0.62 9.33 27.81
N ILE A 110 0.75 10.65 27.70
CA ILE A 110 2.05 11.33 27.60
C ILE A 110 2.86 11.11 28.88
N LYS A 111 2.26 11.28 30.06
CA LYS A 111 2.95 11.06 31.35
C LYS A 111 3.45 9.62 31.49
N LEU A 112 2.64 8.63 31.12
CA LEU A 112 3.02 7.22 31.16
C LEU A 112 4.15 6.92 30.18
N ALA A 113 4.09 7.47 28.95
CA ALA A 113 5.16 7.32 27.97
C ALA A 113 6.47 7.98 28.45
N GLU A 114 6.42 9.16 29.07
CA GLU A 114 7.58 9.82 29.65
C GLU A 114 8.18 9.04 30.83
N GLN A 115 7.35 8.43 31.67
CA GLN A 115 7.80 7.56 32.77
C GLN A 115 8.53 6.33 32.23
N LYS A 116 7.93 5.62 31.28
CA LYS A 116 8.58 4.46 30.61
C LYS A 116 9.91 4.85 29.99
N LEU A 117 9.98 5.97 29.27
CA LEU A 117 11.21 6.47 28.68
C LEU A 117 12.29 6.78 29.73
N ARG A 118 11.91 7.37 30.87
CA ARG A 118 12.85 7.63 31.98
C ARG A 118 13.36 6.34 32.60
N GLU A 119 12.48 5.35 32.80
CA GLU A 119 12.85 4.04 33.32
C GLU A 119 13.79 3.30 32.37
N GLU A 120 13.50 3.29 31.07
CA GLU A 120 14.37 2.72 30.05
C GLU A 120 15.75 3.40 30.03
N ARG A 121 15.80 4.73 30.15
CA ARG A 121 17.07 5.48 30.24
C ARG A 121 17.86 5.08 31.49
N LYS A 122 17.20 4.92 32.64
CA LYS A 122 17.83 4.45 33.88
C LYS A 122 18.36 3.03 33.70
N ARG A 123 17.58 2.12 33.13
CA ARG A 123 17.99 0.73 32.85
C ARG A 123 19.19 0.67 31.90
N LYS A 124 19.17 1.45 30.82
CA LYS A 124 20.29 1.56 29.87
C LYS A 124 21.56 2.13 30.49
N ALA A 125 21.43 2.97 31.52
CA ALA A 125 22.56 3.53 32.25
C ALA A 125 23.12 2.56 33.32
N MET A 126 22.33 1.59 33.78
CA MET A 126 22.79 0.55 34.70
C MET A 126 23.56 -0.53 33.92
N VAL A 127 24.66 -1.02 34.50
CA VAL A 127 25.43 -2.13 33.91
C VAL A 127 24.54 -3.38 33.92
N VAL A 128 24.34 -3.94 32.73
CA VAL A 128 23.32 -4.95 32.38
C VAL A 128 23.68 -6.35 32.89
N VAL A 129 23.95 -6.51 34.18
CA VAL A 129 24.05 -7.85 34.79
C VAL A 129 22.75 -8.13 35.53
N GLY A 130 21.86 -8.92 34.90
CA GLY A 130 20.64 -9.44 35.54
C GLY A 130 19.33 -8.71 35.26
N ASP A 131 19.29 -7.68 34.40
CA ASP A 131 18.02 -7.08 33.98
C ASP A 131 17.29 -8.00 32.97
N LEU A 132 16.13 -8.52 33.35
CA LEU A 132 15.29 -9.40 32.52
C LEU A 132 14.28 -8.63 31.67
N HIS A 133 14.13 -7.32 31.86
CA HIS A 133 13.16 -6.51 31.11
C HIS A 133 13.42 -6.49 29.59
N PRO A 134 14.67 -6.37 29.09
CA PRO A 134 14.92 -6.43 27.65
C PRO A 134 14.42 -7.71 26.99
N LEU A 135 14.46 -8.84 27.71
CA LEU A 135 13.93 -10.11 27.21
C LEU A 135 12.41 -10.11 27.19
N ARG A 136 11.75 -9.53 28.21
CA ARG A 136 10.28 -9.42 28.25
C ARG A 136 9.75 -8.51 27.16
N ASP A 137 10.40 -7.37 26.93
CA ASP A 137 9.99 -6.39 25.93
C ASP A 137 10.24 -6.89 24.48
N ALA A 138 11.19 -7.80 24.29
CA ALA A 138 11.47 -8.43 23.00
C ALA A 138 10.51 -9.59 22.66
N LEU A 139 9.67 -10.03 23.60
CA LEU A 139 8.70 -11.09 23.37
C LEU A 139 7.36 -10.51 22.89
N PRO A 140 6.72 -11.10 21.87
CA PRO A 140 5.38 -10.71 21.45
C PRO A 140 4.35 -10.90 22.57
N GLU A 141 3.36 -10.02 22.64
CA GLU A 141 2.24 -10.19 23.56
C GLU A 141 1.37 -11.39 23.15
N LEU A 142 0.74 -12.06 24.12
CA LEU A 142 -0.12 -13.23 23.85
C LEU A 142 -1.21 -12.93 22.81
N GLN A 143 -1.76 -11.73 22.83
CA GLN A 143 -2.77 -11.28 21.87
C GLN A 143 -2.22 -11.18 20.44
N GLU A 144 -0.97 -10.78 20.27
CA GLU A 144 -0.30 -10.72 18.96
C GLU A 144 -0.01 -12.13 18.44
N LEU A 145 0.37 -13.05 19.32
CA LEU A 145 0.57 -14.46 18.98
C LEU A 145 -0.72 -15.12 18.52
N GLU A 146 -1.83 -14.87 19.21
CA GLU A 146 -3.15 -15.37 18.83
C GLU A 146 -3.61 -14.81 17.48
N ALA A 147 -3.49 -13.50 17.28
CA ALA A 147 -3.79 -12.85 16.00
C ALA A 147 -2.92 -13.38 14.86
N GLY A 148 -1.63 -13.63 15.13
CA GLY A 148 -0.70 -14.27 14.21
C GLY A 148 -1.12 -15.69 13.85
N ARG A 149 -1.56 -16.49 14.83
CA ARG A 149 -2.05 -17.87 14.63
C ARG A 149 -3.28 -17.90 13.73
N GLN A 150 -4.24 -17.00 13.93
CA GLN A 150 -5.42 -16.86 13.08
C GLN A 150 -5.04 -16.49 11.63
N ARG A 151 -4.07 -15.59 11.46
CA ARG A 151 -3.58 -15.17 10.14
C ARG A 151 -2.81 -16.28 9.41
N GLN A 152 -2.05 -17.09 10.16
CA GLN A 152 -1.37 -18.26 9.63
C GLN A 152 -2.37 -19.36 9.24
N GLN A 153 -3.42 -19.59 10.04
CA GLN A 153 -4.50 -20.52 9.70
C GLN A 153 -5.27 -20.10 8.43
N ALA A 154 -5.53 -18.79 8.26
CA ALA A 154 -6.17 -18.27 7.05
C ALA A 154 -5.28 -18.43 5.79
N ARG A 155 -3.95 -18.27 5.91
CA ARG A 155 -2.99 -18.50 4.82
C ARG A 155 -2.71 -19.98 4.55
N ARG A 156 -3.09 -20.88 5.46
CA ARG A 156 -2.96 -22.34 5.29
C ARG A 156 -4.05 -22.95 4.41
N ARG A 157 -5.02 -22.16 3.92
CA ARG A 157 -5.90 -22.57 2.81
C ARG A 157 -5.08 -22.62 1.52
N VAL A 158 -4.57 -23.81 1.26
CA VAL A 158 -4.16 -24.42 0.00
C VAL A 158 -4.32 -23.50 -1.21
N THR A 159 -3.34 -22.64 -1.44
CA THR A 159 -2.99 -22.30 -2.82
C THR A 159 -2.16 -23.47 -3.31
N SER A 160 -2.84 -24.47 -3.90
CA SER A 160 -2.16 -25.58 -4.57
C SER A 160 -1.40 -24.98 -5.74
N LYS A 161 -0.14 -24.63 -5.51
CA LYS A 161 0.74 -24.20 -6.59
C LYS A 161 0.85 -25.38 -7.56
N PRO A 162 0.73 -25.16 -8.88
CA PRO A 162 0.93 -26.24 -9.84
C PRO A 162 2.29 -26.89 -9.59
N ARG A 163 2.33 -28.22 -9.73
CA ARG A 163 3.55 -29.01 -9.51
C ARG A 163 4.67 -28.42 -10.38
N PRO A 164 5.85 -28.10 -9.82
CA PRO A 164 6.96 -27.61 -10.62
C PRO A 164 7.28 -28.62 -11.73
N VAL A 165 7.17 -28.21 -12.99
CA VAL A 165 7.37 -29.10 -14.15
C VAL A 165 8.86 -29.49 -14.29
N GLU A 166 9.76 -28.65 -13.80
CA GLU A 166 11.21 -28.88 -13.86
C GLU A 166 11.75 -29.64 -12.63
N LEU A 167 12.40 -30.79 -12.86
CA LEU A 167 13.01 -31.62 -11.81
C LEU A 167 14.05 -30.87 -10.96
N SER A 168 14.79 -29.93 -11.57
CA SER A 168 15.82 -29.12 -10.89
C SER A 168 15.25 -28.28 -9.74
N ARG A 169 14.00 -27.83 -9.87
CA ARG A 169 13.30 -27.00 -8.87
C ARG A 169 12.63 -27.79 -7.76
N MET A 170 12.52 -29.11 -7.91
CA MET A 170 11.84 -29.98 -6.95
C MET A 170 12.71 -30.33 -5.75
N THR A 171 12.07 -30.53 -4.58
CA THR A 171 12.71 -31.16 -3.43
C THR A 171 12.94 -32.67 -3.67
N THR A 172 13.86 -33.27 -2.93
CA THR A 172 14.19 -34.70 -3.03
C THR A 172 12.98 -35.61 -2.81
N ALA A 173 12.14 -35.29 -1.82
CA ALA A 173 10.90 -36.03 -1.55
C ALA A 173 9.90 -35.95 -2.71
N GLN A 174 9.75 -34.78 -3.33
CA GLN A 174 8.88 -34.61 -4.51
C GLN A 174 9.38 -35.42 -5.71
N ARG A 175 10.70 -35.50 -5.90
CA ARG A 175 11.31 -36.35 -6.94
C ARG A 175 11.06 -37.84 -6.67
N GLN A 176 11.16 -38.29 -5.42
CA GLN A 176 10.85 -39.67 -5.04
C GLN A 176 9.39 -40.02 -5.33
N GLN A 177 8.45 -39.12 -5.00
CA GLN A 177 7.03 -39.32 -5.31
C GLN A 177 6.78 -39.42 -6.83
N LEU A 178 7.44 -38.59 -7.65
CA LEU A 178 7.36 -38.73 -9.11
C LEU A 178 7.83 -40.10 -9.58
N LEU A 179 8.95 -40.59 -9.05
CA LEU A 179 9.48 -41.91 -9.42
C LEU A 179 8.51 -43.03 -9.02
N GLU A 180 7.84 -42.91 -7.87
CA GLU A 180 6.81 -43.85 -7.44
C GLU A 180 5.59 -43.82 -8.36
N GLU A 181 5.10 -42.63 -8.72
CA GLU A 181 4.00 -42.46 -9.68
C GLU A 181 4.36 -43.09 -11.04
N GLU A 182 5.54 -42.78 -11.58
CA GLU A 182 6.01 -43.37 -12.84
C GLU A 182 6.18 -44.89 -12.73
N ARG A 183 6.73 -45.41 -11.64
CA ARG A 183 6.79 -46.87 -11.38
C ARG A 183 5.42 -47.51 -11.46
N THR A 184 4.40 -46.91 -10.86
CA THR A 184 3.03 -47.45 -10.94
C THR A 184 2.43 -47.33 -12.34
N ARG A 185 2.69 -46.23 -13.06
CA ARG A 185 2.25 -46.06 -14.47
C ARG A 185 2.88 -47.13 -15.36
N PHE A 186 4.20 -47.36 -15.22
CA PHE A 186 4.92 -48.39 -15.97
C PHE A 186 4.42 -49.79 -15.64
N GLN A 187 4.20 -50.12 -14.36
CA GLN A 187 3.64 -51.42 -13.98
C GLN A 187 2.28 -51.67 -14.64
N LYS A 188 1.40 -50.67 -14.67
CA LYS A 188 0.10 -50.75 -15.35
C LYS A 188 0.26 -50.93 -16.86
N LEU A 189 1.17 -50.20 -17.48
CA LEU A 189 1.45 -50.31 -18.91
C LEU A 189 2.01 -51.69 -19.27
N LEU A 190 2.93 -52.24 -18.47
CA LEU A 190 3.45 -53.60 -18.66
C LEU A 190 2.41 -54.69 -18.37
N ALA A 191 1.40 -54.40 -17.56
CA ALA A 191 0.27 -55.29 -17.34
C ALA A 191 -0.73 -55.28 -18.52
N SER A 192 -0.70 -54.25 -19.37
CA SER A 192 -1.59 -54.17 -20.53
C SER A 192 -1.20 -55.20 -21.61
N PRO A 193 -2.15 -56.01 -22.09
CA PRO A 193 -1.87 -57.06 -23.08
C PRO A 193 -1.50 -56.47 -24.45
N THR A 194 -2.06 -55.31 -24.80
CA THR A 194 -1.78 -54.60 -26.06
C THR A 194 -0.32 -54.17 -26.16
N TYR A 195 0.25 -53.63 -25.08
CA TYR A 195 1.66 -53.26 -25.03
C TYR A 195 2.57 -54.49 -25.04
N ARG A 196 2.19 -55.58 -24.37
CA ARG A 196 2.95 -56.85 -24.40
C ARG A 196 2.98 -57.50 -25.78
N ALA A 197 1.87 -57.46 -26.51
CA ALA A 197 1.77 -58.07 -27.84
C ALA A 197 2.54 -57.26 -28.90
N SER A 198 2.42 -55.93 -28.88
CA SER A 198 3.04 -55.05 -29.88
C SER A 198 3.41 -53.67 -29.27
N PRO A 199 4.59 -53.52 -28.67
CA PRO A 199 4.95 -52.31 -27.92
C PRO A 199 5.07 -51.09 -28.83
N LEU A 200 5.70 -51.22 -30.01
CA LEU A 200 5.90 -50.10 -30.94
C LEU A 200 4.57 -49.52 -31.46
N LEU A 201 3.59 -50.39 -31.74
CA LEU A 201 2.28 -49.96 -32.21
C LEU A 201 1.50 -49.24 -31.10
N ALA A 202 1.54 -49.76 -29.87
CA ALA A 202 0.90 -49.15 -28.71
C ALA A 202 1.49 -47.75 -28.41
N ILE A 203 2.81 -47.60 -28.51
CA ILE A 203 3.48 -46.30 -28.35
C ILE A 203 3.05 -45.34 -29.47
N GLY A 204 3.02 -45.80 -30.73
CA GLY A 204 2.59 -44.98 -31.87
C GLY A 204 1.16 -44.48 -31.74
N GLN A 205 0.24 -45.33 -31.28
CA GLN A 205 -1.16 -44.93 -31.02
C GLN A 205 -1.26 -43.90 -29.88
N GLN A 206 -0.50 -44.08 -28.80
CA GLN A 206 -0.52 -43.15 -27.68
C GLN A 206 0.05 -41.77 -28.05
N LEU A 207 1.13 -41.75 -28.84
CA LEU A 207 1.70 -40.50 -29.37
C LEU A 207 0.73 -39.78 -30.31
N ALA A 208 0.07 -40.52 -31.21
CA ALA A 208 -0.95 -39.95 -32.10
C ALA A 208 -2.11 -39.34 -31.32
N HIS A 209 -2.57 -40.00 -30.26
CA HIS A 209 -3.61 -39.47 -29.38
C HIS A 209 -3.16 -38.22 -28.61
N GLN A 210 -1.92 -38.18 -28.12
CA GLN A 210 -1.35 -36.99 -27.47
C GLN A 210 -1.25 -35.79 -28.42
N MET A 211 -0.78 -36.00 -29.66
CA MET A 211 -0.69 -34.95 -30.67
C MET A 211 -2.06 -34.36 -31.03
N GLN A 212 -3.11 -35.19 -31.04
CA GLN A 212 -4.49 -34.71 -31.28
C GLN A 212 -5.02 -33.87 -30.12
N LEU A 213 -4.72 -34.26 -28.87
CA LEU A 213 -5.13 -33.50 -27.69
C LEU A 213 -4.40 -32.15 -27.58
N GLU A 214 -3.08 -32.14 -27.75
CA GLU A 214 -2.27 -30.91 -27.66
C GLU A 214 -2.50 -29.97 -28.85
N GLY A 215 -2.79 -30.50 -30.03
CA GLY A 215 -3.17 -29.71 -31.20
C GLY A 215 -4.59 -29.13 -31.13
N GLY A 216 -5.48 -29.72 -30.32
CA GLY A 216 -6.84 -29.25 -30.12
C GLY A 216 -6.99 -28.13 -29.08
N GLU A 217 -6.00 -27.92 -28.20
CA GLU A 217 -6.00 -26.82 -27.22
C GLU A 217 -5.47 -25.49 -27.78
N GLN A 218 -4.99 -25.48 -29.03
CA GLN A 218 -4.35 -24.31 -29.66
C GLN A 218 -5.22 -23.61 -30.72
N LEU A 219 -6.50 -24.00 -30.85
CA LEU A 219 -7.50 -23.38 -31.72
C LEU A 219 -8.66 -22.80 -30.90
#